data_AF-A0A662LX86-F1
#
_entry.id   AF-A0A662LX86-F1
#
_cell.length_a   1.000
_cell.length_b   1.000
_cell.length_c   1.000
_cell.angle_alpha   90.00
_cell.angle_beta   90.00
_cell.angle_gamma   90.00
#
_symmetry.space_group_name_H-M   'P 1'
#
loop_
_entity.id
_entity.type
_entity.pdbx_description
1 polymer ?
#
loop_
_entity_poly.entity_id
_entity_poly.type
_entity_poly.pdbx_seq_one_letter_code
_entity_poly.pdbx_strand_id
1 'polypeptide(L)' 'MRPWLIILIAACIIFAAGLLIAPTIFYDHFIWKYLWGPIVADAAGHPVSYHGVGAAEGYTLVSEFIYGVLLLLAVYMLYK' A
#
# COMPACT_ATOMS: atom_id res chain seq x y z
N MET A 1 14.92 12.79 20.30
CA MET A 1 13.88 11.95 19.65
C MET A 1 14.26 10.50 19.85
N ARG A 2 13.31 9.59 20.12
CA ARG A 2 13.63 8.16 20.27
C ARG A 2 14.12 7.62 18.90
N PRO A 3 15.18 6.81 18.82
CA PRO A 3 15.80 6.43 17.55
C PRO A 3 14.83 5.74 16.59
N TRP A 4 13.84 4.99 17.11
CA TRP A 4 12.79 4.37 16.30
C TRP A 4 11.89 5.37 15.55
N LEU A 5 11.64 6.56 16.12
CA LEU A 5 10.87 7.61 15.46
C LEU A 5 11.62 8.17 14.26
N ILE A 6 12.95 8.34 14.38
CA ILE A 6 13.78 8.85 13.30
C ILE A 6 13.78 7.86 12.12
N ILE A 7 13.92 6.56 12.42
CA ILE A 7 13.87 5.50 11.41
C ILE A 7 12.51 5.48 10.70
N LEU A 8 11.41 5.59 11.44
CA LEU A 8 10.07 5.62 10.89
C LEU A 8 9.84 6.83 9.98
N ILE A 9 10.23 8.02 10.43
CA ILE A 9 10.14 9.25 9.63
C ILE A 9 10.99 9.14 8.37
N ALA A 10 12.22 8.65 8.48
CA ALA A 10 13.10 8.45 7.33
C ALA A 10 12.49 7.46 6.32
N ALA A 11 11.90 6.35 6.78
CA ALA A 11 11.21 5.39 5.92
C ALA A 11 10.02 6.04 5.18
N CYS A 12 9.20 6.84 5.88
CA CYS A 12 8.12 7.59 5.25
C CYS A 12 8.62 8.59 4.20
N ILE A 13 9.71 9.30 4.49
CA ILE A 13 10.31 10.26 3.55
C ILE A 13 10.85 9.54 2.31
N ILE A 14 11.55 8.42 2.48
CA ILE A 14 12.08 7.62 1.36
C ILE A 14 10.94 7.09 0.50
N PHE A 15 9.86 6.61 1.13
CA PHE A 15 8.68 6.15 0.42
C PHE A 15 8.00 7.29 -0.38
N ALA A 16 7.84 8.46 0.24
CA ALA A 16 7.29 9.65 -0.41
C ALA A 16 8.18 10.13 -1.57
N ALA A 17 9.50 10.13 -1.40
CA ALA A 17 10.44 10.45 -2.47
C ALA A 17 10.36 9.44 -3.61
N GLY A 18 10.20 8.15 -3.29
CA GLY A 18 9.98 7.08 -4.26
C GLY A 18 8.74 7.30 -5.12
N LEU A 19 7.64 7.78 -4.53
CA LEU A 19 6.43 8.15 -5.26
C LEU A 19 6.65 9.29 -6.25
N LEU A 20 7.55 10.23 -5.95
CA LEU A 20 7.84 11.37 -6.82
C LEU A 20 8.84 11.03 -7.93
N ILE A 21 9.87 10.23 -7.61
CA ILE A 21 10.98 9.93 -8.53
C ILE A 21 10.67 8.73 -9.43
N ALA A 22 9.98 7.71 -8.89
CA ALA A 22 9.67 6.46 -9.57
C ALA A 22 8.18 6.07 -9.40
N PRO A 23 7.24 6.92 -9.86
CA PRO A 23 5.80 6.67 -9.69
C PRO A 23 5.35 5.37 -10.34
N THR A 24 5.95 4.95 -11.45
CA THR A 24 5.61 3.67 -12.10
C THR A 24 5.90 2.47 -11.21
N ILE A 25 6.94 2.55 -10.36
CA ILE A 25 7.29 1.46 -9.44
C ILE A 25 6.40 1.55 -8.19
N PHE A 26 6.37 2.70 -7.53
CA PHE A 26 5.70 2.86 -6.24
C PHE A 26 4.18 2.94 -6.36
N TYR A 27 3.67 3.66 -7.35
CA TYR A 27 2.23 3.75 -7.57
C TYR A 27 1.75 2.56 -8.39
N ASP A 28 2.14 2.44 -9.67
CA ASP A 28 1.50 1.48 -10.58
C ASP A 28 1.74 0.03 -10.14
N HIS A 29 2.99 -0.35 -9.87
CA HIS A 29 3.33 -1.74 -9.56
C HIS A 29 3.14 -2.15 -8.09
N PHE A 30 3.00 -1.18 -7.18
CA PHE A 30 2.83 -1.46 -5.75
C PHE A 30 1.47 -1.01 -5.22
N ILE A 31 1.20 0.31 -5.16
CA ILE A 31 -0.08 0.82 -4.63
C ILE A 31 -1.25 0.35 -5.49
N TRP A 32 -1.22 0.60 -6.80
CA TRP A 32 -2.30 0.23 -7.70
C TRP A 32 -2.44 -1.30 -7.75
N LYS A 33 -1.36 -2.04 -7.99
CA LYS A 33 -1.43 -3.50 -8.10
C LYS A 33 -1.98 -4.21 -6.86
N TYR A 34 -1.58 -3.79 -5.66
CA TYR A 34 -1.87 -4.56 -4.44
C TYR A 34 -2.92 -3.92 -3.53
N LEU A 35 -3.15 -2.60 -3.60
CA LEU A 35 -4.03 -1.91 -2.66
C LEU A 35 -5.24 -1.30 -3.36
N TRP A 36 -5.02 -0.46 -4.37
CA TRP A 36 -6.10 0.35 -4.94
C TRP A 36 -6.82 -0.35 -6.10
N GLY A 37 -6.06 -0.93 -7.03
CA GLY A 37 -6.59 -1.61 -8.20
C GLY A 37 -7.55 -2.76 -7.87
N PRO A 38 -7.27 -3.61 -6.86
CA PRO A 38 -8.23 -4.65 -6.46
C PRO A 38 -9.57 -4.09 -5.95
N ILE A 39 -9.55 -2.98 -5.21
CA ILE A 39 -10.78 -2.29 -4.76
C ILE A 39 -11.58 -1.77 -5.95
N VAL A 40 -10.89 -1.21 -6.95
CA VAL A 40 -11.53 -0.72 -8.17
C VAL A 40 -12.08 -1.89 -9.01
N ALA A 41 -11.34 -3.01 -9.09
CA ALA A 41 -11.80 -4.23 -9.77
C ALA A 41 -13.05 -4.79 -9.10
N ASP A 42 -13.09 -4.86 -7.76
CA ASP A 42 -14.24 -5.31 -6.97
C ASP A 42 -15.47 -4.42 -7.23
N ALA A 43 -15.27 -3.09 -7.27
CA ALA A 43 -16.34 -2.16 -7.55
C ALA A 43 -16.86 -2.27 -9.00
N ALA A 44 -15.98 -2.62 -9.94
CA ALA A 44 -16.33 -2.78 -11.36
C ALA A 44 -16.92 -4.17 -11.69
N GLY A 45 -16.65 -5.19 -10.85
CA GLY A 45 -17.00 -6.58 -11.12
C GLY A 45 -16.23 -7.19 -12.30
N HIS A 46 -15.07 -6.63 -12.63
CA HIS A 46 -14.13 -7.21 -13.58
C HIS A 46 -12.69 -6.71 -13.33
N PRO A 47 -11.64 -7.43 -13.80
CA PRO A 47 -10.27 -6.96 -13.72
C PRO A 47 -10.07 -5.61 -14.42
N VAL A 48 -9.25 -4.75 -13.82
CA VAL A 48 -8.92 -3.41 -14.33
C VAL A 48 -7.42 -3.26 -14.58
N SER A 49 -7.04 -2.29 -15.40
CA SER A 49 -5.64 -1.99 -15.69
C SER A 49 -5.36 -0.50 -15.60
N TYR A 50 -4.20 -0.16 -15.06
CA TYR A 50 -3.68 1.20 -15.02
C TYR A 50 -2.23 1.19 -15.51
N HIS A 51 -1.93 2.01 -16.54
CA HIS A 51 -0.62 2.02 -17.21
C HIS A 51 -0.07 0.64 -17.60
N GLY A 52 -0.95 -0.29 -18.00
CA GLY A 52 -0.55 -1.66 -18.34
C GLY A 52 -0.35 -2.59 -17.15
N VAL A 53 -0.50 -2.10 -15.91
CA VAL A 53 -0.49 -2.93 -14.70
C VAL A 53 -1.92 -3.37 -14.39
N GLY A 54 -2.16 -4.68 -14.54
CA GLY A 54 -3.44 -5.30 -14.20
C GLY A 54 -3.63 -5.48 -12.69
N ALA A 55 -4.86 -5.29 -12.24
CA ALA A 55 -5.35 -5.67 -10.93
C ALA A 55 -6.65 -6.47 -11.08
N ALA A 56 -6.77 -7.55 -10.31
CA ALA A 56 -7.95 -8.40 -10.29
C ALA A 56 -8.71 -8.19 -8.98
N GLU A 57 -9.95 -8.65 -8.97
CA GLU A 57 -10.83 -8.66 -7.80
C GLU A 57 -10.23 -9.44 -6.62
N GLY A 58 -10.64 -9.05 -5.42
CA GLY A 58 -10.29 -9.68 -4.17
C GLY A 58 -8.90 -9.33 -3.61
N TYR A 59 -8.56 -9.96 -2.50
CA TYR A 59 -7.32 -9.68 -1.80
C TYR A 59 -6.16 -10.54 -2.32
N THR A 60 -5.01 -9.90 -2.48
CA THR A 60 -3.72 -10.59 -2.68
C THR A 60 -3.08 -10.89 -1.32
N LEU A 61 -2.20 -11.89 -1.25
CA LEU A 61 -1.41 -12.17 -0.03
C LEU A 61 -0.67 -10.93 0.49
N VAL A 62 -0.17 -10.07 -0.41
CA VAL A 62 0.50 -8.82 -0.06
C VAL A 62 -0.48 -7.86 0.61
N SER A 63 -1.66 -7.70 0.03
CA SER A 63 -2.70 -6.82 0.58
C SER A 63 -3.21 -7.31 1.94
N GLU A 64 -3.46 -8.61 2.10
CA GLU A 64 -3.89 -9.19 3.38
C GLU A 64 -2.86 -8.95 4.47
N PHE A 65 -1.57 -9.14 4.15
CA PHE A 65 -0.49 -8.87 5.08
C PHE A 65 -0.43 -7.39 5.48
N ILE A 66 -0.53 -6.47 4.51
CA ILE A 66 -0.52 -5.03 4.79
C ILE A 66 -1.70 -4.64 5.67
N TYR A 67 -2.93 -5.05 5.32
CA TYR A 67 -4.12 -4.75 6.12
C TYR A 67 -4.06 -5.38 7.51
N GLY A 68 -3.52 -6.60 7.63
CA GLY A 68 -3.29 -7.26 8.91
C GLY A 68 -2.33 -6.49 9.81
N VAL A 69 -1.20 -6.03 9.26
CA VAL A 69 -0.24 -5.20 10.02
C VAL A 69 -0.87 -3.87 10.43
N LEU A 70 -1.58 -3.19 9.52
CA LEU A 70 -2.27 -1.94 9.82
C LEU A 70 -3.31 -2.12 10.93
N LEU A 71 -4.08 -3.22 10.89
CA LEU A 71 -5.05 -3.56 11.93
C LEU A 71 -4.37 -3.76 13.28
N LEU A 72 -3.29 -4.55 13.34
CA LEU A 72 -2.55 -4.79 14.58
C LEU A 72 -1.97 -3.50 15.15
N LEU A 73 -1.43 -2.63 14.30
CA LEU A 73 -0.93 -1.31 14.71
C LEU A 73 -2.04 -0.42 15.25
N ALA A 74 -3.20 -0.37 14.58
CA ALA A 74 -4.35 0.41 15.02
C ALA A 74 -4.85 -0.07 16.39
N VAL A 75 -5.00 -1.39 16.57
CA VAL A 75 -5.36 -2.00 17.85
C VAL A 75 -4.33 -1.64 18.92
N TYR A 76 -3.03 -1.82 18.64
CA TYR A 76 -1.97 -1.49 19.60
C TYR A 76 -2.01 -0.03 20.05
N MET A 77 -2.24 0.91 19.12
CA MET A 77 -2.32 2.34 19.45
C MET A 77 -3.58 2.71 20.23
N LEU A 78 -4.68 1.97 20.09
CA LEU A 78 -5.92 2.24 20.83
C LEU A 78 -5.80 1.88 22.32
N TYR A 79 -4.99 0.86 22.64
CA TYR A 79 -4.79 0.38 24.02
C TYR A 79 -3.58 1.00 24.73
N LYS A 80 -2.96 2.04 24.16
CA LYS A 80 -1.77 2.68 24.69
C LYS A 80 -2.00 4.16 24.93
#